data_AF-A0A0A1UG14-F1
#
_entry.id   AF-A0A0A1UG14-F1
#
_cell.length_a   1.000
_cell.length_b   1.000
_cell.length_c   1.000
_cell.angle_alpha   90.00
_cell.angle_beta   90.00
_cell.angle_gamma   90.00
#
_symmetry.space_group_name_H-M   'P 1'
#
loop_
_entity.id
_entity.type
_entity.pdbx_description
1 polymer ?
#
loop_
_entity_poly.entity_id
_entity_poly.type
_entity_poly.pdbx_seq_one_letter_code
_entity_poly.pdbx_strand_id
1 'polypeptide(L)'
;MSRKATATCRQCGCEIWEDTLVLLSPTNTRDIKQIRSTNVAMSMATSFAGSRLIRQKTTSPSLASSLQMSDSPLQCLKYAQKENFPIDLPICDTCYQIIKGEYDREEVNTTNGYCEALKMLDDLEEFGNLVEKISQEKAQVEQLLVEIAELKEQQDDLNQQLFFLQQIEMHEKLEEKMHNKLLKEIVHTSMDSSIRFLRLDIKHESGITNSLMENAWNSIYKIEWTENGVLFCNLNIALDYQKKKYENVALCFKLIIKQCIFLCQMLRTSLKQCSLVNVYCQVGLTKETLSYTDFSVRCVKSQKLFNNSLRKLSTVVEELVVIVMTQFPVYKPLYKVENFLVNGYSIQCTSPNWQNAVKYFLAALRHLRDFVLKVVN
;
A
#
# COMPACT_ATOMS: atom_id res chain seq x y z
N MET A 1 -73.69 -34.02 73.64
CA MET A 1 -74.38 -33.77 72.36
C MET A 1 -73.92 -34.82 71.36
N SER A 2 -74.82 -35.72 70.96
CA SER A 2 -74.52 -36.78 69.99
C SER A 2 -74.27 -36.14 68.62
N ARG A 3 -73.01 -36.13 68.16
CA ARG A 3 -72.68 -35.68 66.82
C ARG A 3 -73.19 -36.75 65.84
N LYS A 4 -74.23 -36.43 65.07
CA LYS A 4 -74.71 -37.29 63.99
C LYS A 4 -73.69 -37.23 62.85
N ALA A 5 -72.82 -38.23 62.74
CA ALA A 5 -72.06 -38.47 61.51
C ALA A 5 -73.02 -38.87 60.39
N THR A 6 -72.64 -38.71 59.11
CA THR A 6 -72.65 -39.82 58.13
C THR A 6 -72.42 -39.42 56.66
N ALA A 7 -71.16 -39.20 56.27
CA ALA A 7 -70.66 -39.44 54.90
C ALA A 7 -69.19 -39.86 54.99
N THR A 8 -68.71 -40.73 54.10
CA THR A 8 -67.28 -41.14 54.08
C THR A 8 -66.52 -40.43 52.98
N CYS A 9 -65.27 -40.05 53.28
CA CYS A 9 -64.36 -39.46 52.31
C CYS A 9 -64.07 -40.44 51.18
N ARG A 10 -64.21 -39.99 49.93
CA ARG A 10 -63.89 -40.79 48.73
C ARG A 10 -62.49 -41.38 48.75
N GLN A 11 -61.51 -40.61 49.23
CA GLN A 11 -60.08 -40.96 49.09
C GLN A 11 -59.54 -41.84 50.22
N CYS A 12 -59.87 -41.54 51.47
CA CYS A 12 -59.32 -42.22 52.64
C CYS A 12 -60.37 -42.96 53.49
N GLY A 13 -61.65 -42.89 53.12
CA GLY A 13 -62.74 -43.60 53.80
C GLY A 13 -63.11 -43.06 55.18
N CYS A 14 -62.48 -41.99 55.66
CA CYS A 14 -62.79 -41.43 56.98
C CYS A 14 -64.19 -40.80 57.04
N GLU A 15 -64.77 -40.76 58.24
CA GLU A 15 -66.06 -40.09 58.46
C GLU A 15 -65.88 -38.56 58.35
N ILE A 16 -66.67 -37.94 57.47
CA ILE A 16 -66.71 -36.49 57.29
C ILE A 16 -67.85 -35.92 58.14
N TRP A 17 -67.52 -34.86 58.87
CA TRP A 17 -68.44 -34.12 59.73
C TRP A 17 -68.91 -32.86 59.02
N GLU A 18 -70.11 -32.36 59.35
CA GLU A 18 -70.74 -31.19 58.70
C GLU A 18 -69.85 -29.94 58.65
N ASP A 19 -69.03 -29.73 59.68
CA ASP A 19 -68.08 -28.63 59.83
C ASP A 19 -66.78 -28.79 59.01
N THR A 20 -66.55 -29.98 58.44
CA THR A 20 -65.35 -30.32 57.65
C THR A 20 -65.68 -30.67 56.20
N LEU A 21 -66.94 -30.50 55.80
CA LEU A 21 -67.43 -30.85 54.48
C LEU A 21 -67.07 -29.76 53.45
N VAL A 22 -66.08 -30.06 52.62
CA VAL A 22 -65.82 -29.30 51.39
C VAL A 22 -66.50 -30.04 50.23
N LEU A 23 -67.56 -29.46 49.66
CA LEU A 23 -68.20 -30.00 48.47
C LEU A 23 -67.30 -29.72 47.25
N LEU A 24 -66.69 -30.77 46.70
CA LEU A 24 -66.11 -30.70 45.37
C LEU A 24 -67.23 -30.78 44.34
N SER A 25 -67.66 -29.64 43.82
CA SER A 25 -68.42 -29.59 42.57
C SER A 25 -67.47 -29.24 41.42
N PRO A 26 -67.37 -30.11 40.41
CA PRO A 26 -67.25 -29.69 39.04
C PRO A 26 -68.51 -30.12 38.27
N THR A 27 -69.69 -30.00 38.89
CA THR A 27 -70.94 -29.92 38.15
C THR A 27 -71.44 -28.49 38.23
N ASN A 28 -71.33 -27.82 37.09
CA ASN A 28 -71.95 -26.57 36.75
C ASN A 28 -73.36 -26.49 37.39
N THR A 29 -73.52 -25.72 38.47
CA THR A 29 -74.86 -25.37 39.01
C THR A 29 -75.67 -24.50 38.05
N ARG A 30 -75.15 -24.23 36.84
CA ARG A 30 -75.90 -23.70 35.71
C ARG A 30 -76.80 -24.74 35.02
N ASP A 31 -76.55 -26.05 35.14
CA ASP A 31 -77.29 -27.04 34.32
C ASP A 31 -78.53 -27.68 34.97
N ILE A 32 -78.88 -27.35 36.22
CA ILE A 32 -80.17 -27.79 36.82
C ILE A 32 -81.31 -26.76 36.59
N LYS A 33 -80.99 -25.56 36.08
CA LYS A 33 -82.01 -24.59 35.61
C LYS A 33 -82.04 -24.36 34.09
N GLN A 34 -81.16 -25.01 33.31
CA GLN A 34 -81.05 -24.81 31.85
C GLN A 34 -81.40 -26.04 30.98
N ILE A 35 -82.36 -26.87 31.40
CA ILE A 35 -83.18 -27.67 30.44
C ILE A 35 -84.21 -26.78 29.72
N ARG A 36 -84.09 -25.45 29.80
CA ARG A 36 -84.85 -24.51 28.99
C ARG A 36 -83.92 -23.41 28.47
N SER A 37 -83.71 -23.37 27.14
CA SER A 37 -83.05 -22.31 26.34
C SER A 37 -81.51 -22.16 26.54
N THR A 38 -80.61 -22.02 25.56
CA THR A 38 -80.65 -21.63 24.13
C THR A 38 -79.24 -21.82 23.53
N ASN A 39 -79.14 -21.91 22.19
CA ASN A 39 -77.93 -21.88 21.35
C ASN A 39 -76.94 -20.73 21.69
N VAL A 40 -75.62 -20.98 21.65
CA VAL A 40 -74.58 -20.10 21.05
C VAL A 40 -73.33 -20.94 20.68
N ALA A 41 -72.70 -20.57 19.56
CA ALA A 41 -71.60 -21.23 18.88
C ALA A 41 -70.19 -20.71 19.21
N MET A 42 -69.19 -21.58 18.94
CA MET A 42 -67.80 -21.42 18.49
C MET A 42 -66.73 -20.62 19.28
N SER A 43 -65.58 -21.28 19.50
CA SER A 43 -64.24 -20.83 19.05
C SER A 43 -63.17 -21.93 19.28
N MET A 44 -62.23 -22.08 18.33
CA MET A 44 -61.18 -23.10 18.25
C MET A 44 -59.85 -22.65 18.90
N ALA A 45 -59.12 -23.59 19.53
CA ALA A 45 -57.65 -23.65 19.53
C ALA A 45 -57.17 -25.07 19.92
N THR A 46 -56.05 -25.48 19.33
CA THR A 46 -55.54 -26.86 19.16
C THR A 46 -54.68 -27.40 20.31
N SER A 47 -54.87 -28.70 20.59
CA SER A 47 -53.92 -29.76 21.05
C SER A 47 -53.16 -29.56 22.38
N PHE A 48 -53.02 -30.54 23.29
CA PHE A 48 -52.65 -31.94 23.09
C PHE A 48 -53.28 -32.90 24.13
N ALA A 49 -53.12 -34.20 23.85
CA ALA A 49 -53.86 -35.34 24.36
C ALA A 49 -53.75 -35.62 25.88
N GLY A 50 -54.91 -35.86 26.50
CA GLY A 50 -55.09 -36.51 27.80
C GLY A 50 -56.35 -37.37 27.76
N SER A 51 -56.16 -38.66 27.54
CA SER A 51 -57.08 -39.81 27.66
C SER A 51 -58.41 -39.56 28.40
N ARG A 52 -59.49 -39.33 27.66
CA ARG A 52 -60.86 -39.50 28.19
C ARG A 52 -61.34 -40.93 27.97
N LEU A 53 -61.54 -41.59 29.11
CA LEU A 53 -62.23 -42.87 29.26
C LEU A 53 -63.54 -42.92 28.47
N ILE A 54 -63.72 -44.04 27.79
CA ILE A 54 -64.97 -44.54 27.22
C ILE A 54 -66.01 -44.62 28.36
N ARG A 55 -67.01 -43.73 28.38
CA ARG A 55 -68.20 -43.90 29.22
C ARG A 55 -69.17 -44.85 28.52
N GLN A 56 -69.18 -46.11 28.93
CA GLN A 56 -70.30 -47.01 28.69
C GLN A 56 -71.57 -46.43 29.32
N LYS A 57 -72.67 -46.39 28.54
CA LYS A 57 -74.02 -46.13 29.05
C LYS A 57 -74.46 -47.31 29.91
N THR A 58 -74.44 -47.16 31.23
CA THR A 58 -75.24 -47.99 32.13
C THR A 58 -76.52 -47.23 32.46
N THR A 59 -77.66 -47.83 32.14
CA THR A 59 -79.00 -47.40 32.56
C THR A 59 -79.05 -47.26 34.09
N SER A 60 -79.36 -46.06 34.58
CA SER A 60 -79.56 -45.77 36.00
C SER A 60 -80.96 -46.22 36.47
N PRO A 61 -81.09 -46.86 37.65
CA PRO A 61 -82.40 -47.09 38.28
C PRO A 61 -82.98 -45.76 38.80
N SER A 62 -84.30 -45.57 38.69
CA SER A 62 -84.97 -44.35 39.14
C SER A 62 -85.18 -44.34 40.67
N LEU A 63 -84.58 -43.35 41.34
CA LEU A 63 -84.89 -42.91 42.70
C LEU A 63 -86.25 -42.21 42.70
N ALA A 64 -87.34 -42.94 42.93
CA ALA A 64 -88.65 -42.28 43.11
C ALA A 64 -89.51 -42.84 44.25
N SER A 65 -89.06 -43.84 45.02
CA SER A 65 -89.96 -44.48 46.00
C SER A 65 -89.58 -44.34 47.48
N SER A 66 -88.54 -43.58 47.87
CA SER A 66 -88.13 -43.57 49.29
C SER A 66 -87.56 -42.29 49.89
N LEU A 67 -87.53 -41.14 49.19
CA LEU A 67 -87.12 -39.87 49.80
C LEU A 67 -88.35 -39.13 50.35
N GLN A 68 -88.58 -39.22 51.66
CA GLN A 68 -89.50 -38.30 52.36
C GLN A 68 -88.81 -36.95 52.57
N MET A 69 -89.59 -35.86 52.49
CA MET A 69 -89.16 -34.46 52.47
C MET A 69 -88.56 -33.93 53.81
N SER A 70 -87.62 -34.65 54.44
CA SER A 70 -86.95 -34.17 55.65
C SER A 70 -85.48 -34.61 55.79
N ASP A 71 -84.76 -34.85 54.70
CA ASP A 71 -83.37 -35.30 54.75
C ASP A 71 -82.38 -34.15 54.43
N SER A 72 -81.44 -33.91 55.35
CA SER A 72 -80.33 -32.96 55.18
C SER A 72 -79.46 -33.32 53.95
N PRO A 73 -78.74 -32.36 53.34
CA PRO A 73 -77.86 -32.63 52.19
C PRO A 73 -76.87 -33.79 52.42
N LEU A 74 -76.43 -34.00 53.67
CA LEU A 74 -75.58 -35.13 54.05
C LEU A 74 -76.31 -36.47 54.10
N GLN A 75 -77.58 -36.51 54.52
CA GLN A 75 -78.37 -37.73 54.45
C GLN A 75 -78.59 -38.16 52.99
N CYS A 76 -78.80 -37.21 52.08
CA CYS A 76 -78.89 -37.49 50.64
C CYS A 76 -77.58 -38.08 50.08
N LEU A 77 -76.41 -37.56 50.49
CA LEU A 77 -75.10 -38.11 50.09
C LEU A 77 -74.85 -39.50 50.67
N LYS A 78 -75.27 -39.75 51.92
CA LYS A 78 -75.19 -41.07 52.54
C LYS A 78 -76.04 -42.12 51.81
N TYR A 79 -77.26 -41.75 51.43
CA TYR A 79 -78.14 -42.62 50.64
C TYR A 79 -77.55 -42.86 49.24
N ALA A 80 -77.01 -41.82 48.60
CA ALA A 80 -76.32 -41.95 47.32
C ALA A 80 -75.12 -42.91 47.40
N GLN A 81 -74.32 -42.86 48.47
CA GLN A 81 -73.21 -43.80 48.73
C GLN A 81 -73.71 -45.23 48.93
N LYS A 82 -74.75 -45.42 49.75
CA LYS A 82 -75.28 -46.75 50.08
C LYS A 82 -75.91 -47.45 48.86
N GLU A 83 -76.52 -46.68 47.97
CA GLU A 83 -77.20 -47.16 46.77
C GLU A 83 -76.30 -47.09 45.51
N ASN A 84 -75.00 -46.81 45.65
CA ASN A 84 -74.03 -46.69 44.55
C ASN A 84 -74.48 -45.75 43.41
N PHE A 85 -75.13 -44.63 43.73
CA PHE A 85 -75.47 -43.63 42.73
C PHE A 85 -74.19 -42.97 42.19
N PRO A 86 -74.13 -42.65 40.87
CA PRO A 86 -72.97 -42.02 40.24
C PRO A 86 -72.90 -40.52 40.57
N ILE A 87 -72.85 -40.19 41.85
CA ILE A 87 -72.68 -38.84 42.39
C ILE A 87 -71.26 -38.73 42.91
N ASP A 88 -70.56 -37.65 42.59
CA ASP A 88 -69.21 -37.41 43.09
C ASP A 88 -69.23 -37.27 44.63
N LEU A 89 -68.51 -38.17 45.29
CA LEU A 89 -68.47 -38.26 46.75
C LEU A 89 -67.57 -37.17 47.36
N PRO A 90 -67.90 -36.66 48.56
CA PRO A 90 -67.12 -35.62 49.22
C PRO A 90 -65.71 -36.12 49.57
N ILE A 91 -64.75 -35.19 49.58
CA ILE A 91 -63.37 -35.43 50.04
C ILE A 91 -63.18 -34.61 51.33
N CYS A 92 -62.47 -35.18 52.30
CA CYS A 92 -62.16 -34.46 53.53
C CYS A 92 -61.13 -33.35 53.26
N ASP A 93 -61.16 -32.28 54.06
CA ASP A 93 -60.28 -31.12 53.89
C ASP A 93 -58.79 -31.51 53.83
N THR A 94 -58.36 -32.46 54.67
CA THR A 94 -56.98 -32.97 54.67
C THR A 94 -56.58 -33.60 53.32
N CYS A 95 -57.44 -34.45 52.74
CA CYS A 95 -57.17 -35.05 51.44
C CYS A 95 -57.25 -34.02 50.30
N TYR A 96 -58.10 -33.01 50.42
CA TYR A 96 -58.17 -31.91 49.47
C TYR A 96 -56.86 -31.09 49.46
N GLN A 97 -56.33 -30.74 50.63
CA GLN A 97 -55.06 -30.01 50.74
C GLN A 97 -53.86 -30.81 50.23
N ILE A 98 -53.85 -32.13 50.42
CA ILE A 98 -52.81 -33.02 49.86
C ILE A 98 -52.86 -33.00 48.34
N ILE A 99 -54.05 -33.23 47.75
CA ILE A 99 -54.23 -33.25 46.29
C ILE A 99 -53.90 -31.88 45.69
N LYS A 100 -54.34 -30.78 46.32
CA LYS A 100 -54.01 -29.43 45.89
C LYS A 100 -52.50 -29.17 45.94
N GLY A 101 -51.83 -29.58 47.01
CA GLY A 101 -50.37 -29.49 47.13
C GLY A 101 -49.60 -30.37 46.13
N GLU A 102 -50.18 -31.47 45.65
CA GLU A 102 -49.63 -32.28 44.57
C GLU A 102 -49.78 -31.58 43.21
N TYR A 103 -50.93 -31.00 42.91
CA TYR A 103 -51.13 -30.19 41.69
C TYR A 103 -50.24 -28.95 41.64
N ASP A 104 -50.11 -28.22 42.76
CA ASP A 104 -49.23 -27.07 42.86
C ASP A 104 -47.74 -27.47 42.64
N ARG A 105 -47.33 -28.66 43.11
CA ARG A 105 -45.98 -29.19 42.85
C ARG A 105 -45.79 -29.64 41.41
N GLU A 106 -46.79 -30.26 40.81
CA GLU A 106 -46.73 -30.74 39.43
C GLU A 106 -46.68 -29.57 38.45
N GLU A 107 -47.44 -28.48 38.70
CA GLU A 107 -47.33 -27.22 37.97
C GLU A 107 -45.97 -26.54 38.15
N VAL A 108 -45.43 -26.50 39.37
CA VAL A 108 -44.08 -25.95 39.62
C VAL A 108 -43.01 -26.78 38.89
N ASN A 109 -43.11 -28.10 38.91
CA ASN A 109 -42.15 -28.98 38.22
C ASN A 109 -42.24 -28.86 36.70
N THR A 110 -43.45 -28.73 36.13
CA THR A 110 -43.62 -28.51 34.68
C THR A 110 -43.14 -27.12 34.25
N THR A 111 -43.41 -26.09 35.06
CA THR A 111 -42.94 -24.73 34.80
C THR A 111 -41.41 -24.66 34.87
N ASN A 112 -40.80 -25.26 35.90
CA ASN A 112 -39.34 -25.34 36.01
C ASN A 112 -38.71 -26.09 34.83
N GLY A 113 -39.28 -27.24 34.44
CA GLY A 113 -38.80 -27.99 33.28
C GLY A 113 -38.92 -27.20 31.96
N TYR A 114 -39.97 -26.39 31.80
CA TYR A 114 -40.13 -25.52 30.63
C TYR A 114 -39.11 -24.37 30.62
N CYS A 115 -38.86 -23.73 31.78
CA CYS A 115 -37.84 -22.69 31.91
C CYS A 115 -36.42 -23.23 31.68
N GLU A 116 -36.11 -24.44 32.14
CA GLU A 116 -34.83 -25.10 31.87
C GLU A 116 -34.66 -25.41 30.37
N ALA A 117 -35.72 -25.88 29.70
CA ALA A 117 -35.68 -26.14 28.26
C ALA A 117 -35.49 -24.87 27.43
N LEU A 118 -36.13 -23.75 27.82
CA LEU A 118 -35.91 -22.45 27.19
C LEU A 118 -34.47 -21.97 27.36
N LYS A 119 -33.92 -22.12 28.57
CA LYS A 119 -32.52 -21.77 28.84
C LYS A 119 -31.54 -22.60 28.01
N MET A 120 -31.81 -23.89 27.82
CA MET A 120 -31.00 -24.75 26.94
C MET A 120 -31.08 -24.32 25.47
N LEU A 121 -32.22 -23.78 25.00
CA LEU A 121 -32.34 -23.24 23.64
C LEU A 121 -31.53 -21.95 23.48
N ASP A 122 -31.57 -21.06 24.47
CA ASP A 122 -30.76 -19.83 24.49
C ASP A 122 -29.25 -20.17 24.48
N ASP A 123 -28.83 -21.15 25.31
CA ASP A 123 -27.44 -21.63 25.37
C ASP A 123 -26.99 -22.23 24.02
N LEU A 124 -27.89 -22.93 23.30
CA LEU A 124 -27.61 -23.49 21.97
C LEU A 124 -27.46 -22.40 20.90
N GLU A 125 -28.27 -21.34 20.95
CA GLU A 125 -28.16 -20.19 20.05
C GLU A 125 -26.85 -19.43 20.30
N GLU A 126 -26.47 -19.26 21.58
CA GLU A 126 -25.19 -18.67 21.95
C GLU A 126 -24.00 -19.53 21.47
N PHE A 127 -24.10 -20.86 21.57
CA PHE A 127 -23.12 -21.79 21.00
C PHE A 127 -22.99 -21.67 19.48
N GLY A 128 -24.11 -21.52 18.76
CA GLY A 128 -24.11 -21.30 17.31
C GLY A 128 -23.35 -20.03 16.92
N ASN A 129 -23.63 -18.93 17.63
CA ASN A 129 -22.94 -17.65 17.44
C ASN A 129 -21.42 -17.75 17.75
N LEU A 130 -21.04 -18.53 18.76
CA LEU A 130 -19.64 -18.78 19.10
C LEU A 130 -18.92 -19.57 18.00
N VAL A 131 -19.56 -20.60 17.43
CA VAL A 131 -18.99 -21.38 16.32
C VAL A 131 -18.74 -20.49 15.10
N GLU A 132 -19.69 -19.60 14.79
CA GLU A 132 -19.54 -18.66 13.68
C GLU A 132 -18.40 -17.65 13.92
N LYS A 133 -18.28 -17.10 15.14
CA LYS A 133 -17.15 -16.25 15.53
C LYS A 133 -15.81 -16.98 15.43
N ILE A 134 -15.73 -18.21 15.92
CA ILE A 134 -14.51 -19.03 15.83
C ILE A 134 -14.14 -19.27 14.36
N SER A 135 -15.12 -19.53 13.50
CA SER A 135 -14.89 -19.72 12.06
C SER A 135 -14.34 -18.45 11.40
N GLN A 136 -14.91 -17.28 11.73
CA GLN A 136 -14.45 -15.99 11.22
C GLN A 136 -13.04 -15.63 11.72
N GLU A 137 -12.75 -15.83 13.01
CA GLU A 137 -11.41 -15.62 13.57
C GLU A 137 -10.39 -16.57 12.93
N LYS A 138 -10.76 -17.84 12.69
CA LYS A 138 -9.88 -18.79 12.01
C LYS A 138 -9.52 -18.32 10.59
N ALA A 139 -10.50 -17.81 9.84
CA ALA A 139 -10.26 -17.25 8.51
C ALA A 139 -9.35 -16.02 8.55
N GLN A 140 -9.51 -15.14 9.54
CA GLN A 140 -8.61 -14.00 9.75
C GLN A 140 -7.18 -14.44 10.09
N VAL A 141 -7.03 -15.45 10.95
CA VAL A 141 -5.71 -16.01 11.30
C VAL A 141 -5.04 -16.61 10.06
N GLU A 142 -5.77 -17.34 9.21
CA GLU A 142 -5.23 -17.88 7.96
C GLU A 142 -4.77 -16.77 7.00
N GLN A 143 -5.53 -15.68 6.88
CA GLN A 143 -5.12 -14.51 6.08
C GLN A 143 -3.85 -13.84 6.63
N LEU A 144 -3.79 -13.62 7.95
CA LEU A 144 -2.61 -13.02 8.58
C LEU A 144 -1.36 -13.90 8.42
N LEU A 145 -1.51 -15.23 8.43
CA LEU A 145 -0.39 -16.14 8.18
C LEU A 145 0.16 -16.02 6.76
N VAL A 146 -0.69 -15.78 5.76
CA VAL A 146 -0.26 -15.51 4.38
C VAL A 146 0.48 -14.17 4.31
N GLU A 147 -0.06 -13.12 4.90
CA GLU A 147 0.57 -11.79 4.91
C GLU A 147 1.94 -11.80 5.61
N ILE A 148 2.07 -12.54 6.72
CA ILE A 148 3.36 -12.75 7.40
C ILE A 148 4.37 -13.48 6.51
N ALA A 149 3.92 -14.45 5.71
CA ALA A 149 4.80 -15.18 4.78
C ALA A 149 5.30 -14.26 3.66
N GLU A 150 4.42 -13.45 3.07
CA GLU A 150 4.78 -12.46 2.05
C GLU A 150 5.74 -11.40 2.60
N LEU A 151 5.49 -10.89 3.81
CA LEU A 151 6.39 -9.92 4.46
C LEU A 151 7.76 -10.52 4.77
N LYS A 152 7.84 -11.81 5.13
CA LYS A 152 9.13 -12.50 5.31
C LYS A 152 9.90 -12.60 4.00
N GLU A 153 9.24 -12.94 2.91
CA GLU A 153 9.89 -13.01 1.59
C GLU A 153 10.41 -11.64 1.15
N GLN A 154 9.62 -10.58 1.34
CA GLN A 154 10.06 -9.20 1.09
C GLN A 154 11.23 -8.78 1.98
N GLN A 155 11.23 -9.18 3.25
CA GLN A 155 12.33 -8.90 4.17
C GLN A 155 13.61 -9.60 3.74
N ASP A 156 13.52 -10.85 3.27
CA ASP A 156 14.68 -11.60 2.77
C ASP A 156 15.26 -10.98 1.49
N ASP A 157 14.41 -10.53 0.55
CA ASP A 157 14.86 -9.82 -0.65
C ASP A 157 15.55 -8.48 -0.30
N LEU A 158 14.97 -7.71 0.61
CA LEU A 158 15.57 -6.47 1.11
C LEU A 158 16.93 -6.71 1.78
N ASN A 159 17.08 -7.80 2.55
CA ASN A 159 18.35 -8.17 3.17
C ASN A 159 19.41 -8.54 2.12
N GLN A 160 19.02 -9.21 1.03
CA GLN A 160 19.94 -9.51 -0.08
C GLN A 160 20.39 -8.23 -0.81
N GLN A 161 19.46 -7.31 -1.07
CA GLN A 161 19.79 -6.01 -1.67
C GLN A 161 20.72 -5.19 -0.77
N LEU A 162 20.48 -5.18 0.54
CA LEU A 162 21.32 -4.49 1.51
C LEU A 162 22.73 -5.07 1.57
N PHE A 163 22.87 -6.40 1.51
CA PHE A 163 24.16 -7.06 1.42
C PHE A 163 24.92 -6.68 0.13
N PHE A 164 24.21 -6.63 -1.01
CA PHE A 164 24.80 -6.21 -2.27
C PHE A 164 25.30 -4.75 -2.23
N LEU A 165 24.51 -3.83 -1.66
CA LEU A 165 24.90 -2.42 -1.48
C LEU A 165 26.12 -2.28 -0.57
N GLN A 166 26.21 -3.07 0.50
CA GLN A 166 27.39 -3.09 1.38
C GLN A 166 28.66 -3.56 0.64
N GLN A 167 28.54 -4.51 -0.29
CA GLN A 167 29.69 -4.91 -1.12
C GLN A 167 30.14 -3.79 -2.06
N ILE A 168 29.21 -3.05 -2.66
CA ILE A 168 29.53 -1.88 -3.50
C ILE A 168 30.24 -0.82 -2.66
N GLU A 169 29.71 -0.46 -1.50
CA GLU A 169 30.33 0.55 -0.62
C GLU A 169 31.75 0.14 -0.19
N MET A 170 31.97 -1.15 0.08
CA MET A 170 33.29 -1.67 0.39
C MET A 170 34.26 -1.55 -0.80
N HIS A 171 33.78 -1.80 -2.02
CA HIS A 171 34.56 -1.65 -3.24
C HIS A 171 34.90 -0.18 -3.53
N GLU A 172 33.95 0.73 -3.36
CA GLU A 172 34.16 2.17 -3.52
C GLU A 172 35.20 2.70 -2.50
N LYS A 173 35.11 2.28 -1.24
CA LYS A 173 36.12 2.63 -0.22
C LYS A 173 37.51 2.09 -0.56
N LEU A 174 37.60 0.92 -1.18
CA LEU A 174 38.88 0.36 -1.63
C LEU A 174 39.46 1.15 -2.80
N GLU A 175 38.63 1.53 -3.78
CA GLU A 175 39.02 2.38 -4.90
C GLU A 175 39.45 3.78 -4.43
N GLU A 176 38.73 4.38 -3.49
CA GLU A 176 39.09 5.66 -2.89
C GLU A 176 40.45 5.57 -2.18
N LYS A 177 40.70 4.49 -1.44
CA LYS A 177 41.99 4.26 -0.78
C LYS A 177 43.14 4.11 -1.80
N MET A 178 42.89 3.40 -2.90
CA MET A 178 43.85 3.26 -4.02
C MET A 178 44.12 4.61 -4.70
N HIS A 179 43.07 5.38 -4.96
CA HIS A 179 43.16 6.72 -5.56
C HIS A 179 43.96 7.68 -4.67
N ASN A 180 43.67 7.68 -3.36
CA ASN A 180 44.39 8.49 -2.38
C ASN A 180 45.87 8.07 -2.26
N LYS A 181 46.19 6.78 -2.42
CA LYS A 181 47.58 6.30 -2.46
C LYS A 181 48.31 6.82 -3.71
N LEU A 182 47.68 6.72 -4.88
CA LEU A 182 48.21 7.27 -6.15
C LEU A 182 48.41 8.78 -6.07
N LEU A 183 47.46 9.53 -5.53
CA LEU A 183 47.60 10.98 -5.32
C LEU A 183 48.77 11.30 -4.40
N LYS A 184 48.94 10.55 -3.30
CA LYS A 184 50.10 10.71 -2.39
C LYS A 184 51.41 10.39 -3.09
N GLU A 185 51.49 9.34 -3.92
CA GLU A 185 52.69 9.02 -4.70
C GLU A 185 53.01 10.11 -5.73
N ILE A 186 52.00 10.65 -6.42
CA ILE A 186 52.16 11.78 -7.37
C ILE A 186 52.66 13.02 -6.63
N VAL A 187 52.08 13.35 -5.47
CA VAL A 187 52.50 14.47 -4.63
C VAL A 187 53.91 14.24 -4.08
N HIS A 188 54.27 13.01 -3.70
CA HIS A 188 55.61 12.69 -3.21
C HIS A 188 56.65 12.79 -4.33
N THR A 189 56.35 12.29 -5.54
CA THR A 189 57.21 12.42 -6.73
C THR A 189 57.37 13.90 -7.15
N SER A 190 56.34 14.71 -6.93
CA SER A 190 56.34 16.16 -7.14
C SER A 190 57.15 16.93 -6.07
N MET A 191 57.17 16.42 -4.83
CA MET A 191 57.85 17.00 -3.67
C MET A 191 59.31 16.54 -3.51
N ASP A 192 59.72 15.43 -4.11
CA ASP A 192 61.12 15.00 -4.21
C ASP A 192 61.90 15.88 -5.20
N SER A 193 62.15 17.09 -4.74
CA SER A 193 62.95 18.14 -5.36
C SER A 193 64.43 17.80 -5.58
N SER A 194 64.86 16.56 -5.27
CA SER A 194 66.20 16.03 -5.52
C SER A 194 66.35 15.31 -6.87
N ILE A 195 65.26 14.93 -7.54
CA ILE A 195 65.27 14.49 -8.96
C ILE A 195 65.05 15.71 -9.89
N ARG A 196 65.55 16.89 -9.50
CA ARG A 196 65.63 18.09 -10.35
C ARG A 196 66.97 18.23 -11.09
N PHE A 197 67.93 17.32 -10.91
CA PHE A 197 69.28 17.48 -11.47
C PHE A 197 69.94 16.19 -11.98
N LEU A 198 69.23 15.35 -12.74
CA LEU A 198 69.89 14.53 -13.76
C LEU A 198 69.75 15.22 -15.11
N ARG A 199 70.58 16.26 -15.27
CA ARG A 199 71.02 16.79 -16.57
C ARG A 199 71.78 15.68 -17.30
N LEU A 200 71.06 14.82 -18.03
CA LEU A 200 71.61 14.04 -19.11
C LEU A 200 70.69 14.27 -20.33
N ASP A 201 71.17 15.10 -21.25
CA ASP A 201 70.71 15.26 -22.64
C ASP A 201 69.26 15.69 -22.97
N ILE A 202 68.64 16.54 -22.14
CA ILE A 202 67.33 17.18 -22.44
C ILE A 202 67.38 18.16 -23.64
N LYS A 203 68.55 18.45 -24.22
CA LYS A 203 68.61 19.20 -25.49
C LYS A 203 68.22 18.35 -26.71
N HIS A 204 68.27 17.02 -26.61
CA HIS A 204 67.90 16.14 -27.73
C HIS A 204 66.46 15.62 -27.63
N GLU A 205 65.91 15.46 -26.42
CA GLU A 205 64.56 14.92 -26.20
C GLU A 205 63.43 15.96 -26.23
N SER A 206 63.69 17.25 -26.01
CA SER A 206 62.66 18.29 -26.07
C SER A 206 62.04 18.45 -27.46
N GLY A 207 62.73 18.01 -28.52
CA GLY A 207 62.16 17.94 -29.87
C GLY A 207 61.25 16.73 -30.08
N ILE A 208 61.53 15.61 -29.41
CA ILE A 208 60.80 14.35 -29.58
C ILE A 208 59.52 14.35 -28.74
N THR A 209 59.54 14.87 -27.51
CA THR A 209 58.33 14.98 -26.66
C THR A 209 57.39 16.09 -27.12
N ASN A 210 57.91 17.23 -27.59
CA ASN A 210 57.08 18.25 -28.22
C ASN A 210 56.46 17.76 -29.53
N SER A 211 57.20 17.03 -30.37
CA SER A 211 56.62 16.43 -31.58
C SER A 211 55.62 15.31 -31.26
N LEU A 212 55.83 14.51 -30.20
CA LEU A 212 54.88 13.48 -29.78
C LEU A 212 53.60 14.06 -29.12
N MET A 213 53.71 15.14 -28.35
CA MET A 213 52.54 15.84 -27.79
C MET A 213 51.80 16.68 -28.84
N GLU A 214 52.51 17.38 -29.73
CA GLU A 214 51.90 18.00 -30.92
C GLU A 214 51.24 16.93 -31.80
N ASN A 215 51.83 15.73 -31.94
CA ASN A 215 51.24 14.63 -32.71
C ASN A 215 50.01 14.01 -32.04
N ALA A 216 49.98 13.81 -30.72
CA ALA A 216 48.82 13.25 -30.03
C ALA A 216 47.61 14.20 -30.06
N TRP A 217 47.82 15.51 -29.91
CA TRP A 217 46.73 16.49 -29.96
C TRP A 217 46.22 16.75 -31.38
N ASN A 218 47.14 16.89 -32.35
CA ASN A 218 46.76 17.07 -33.75
C ASN A 218 46.18 15.79 -34.38
N SER A 219 46.48 14.61 -33.83
CA SER A 219 45.82 13.35 -34.25
C SER A 219 44.42 13.20 -33.68
N ILE A 220 44.13 13.69 -32.45
CA ILE A 220 42.80 13.61 -31.84
C ILE A 220 41.85 14.69 -32.38
N TYR A 221 42.33 15.93 -32.53
CA TYR A 221 41.51 17.07 -32.98
C TYR A 221 42.09 17.67 -34.27
N LYS A 222 41.95 16.90 -35.36
CA LYS A 222 42.46 17.27 -36.68
C LYS A 222 41.53 18.29 -37.35
N ILE A 223 42.09 19.43 -37.78
CA ILE A 223 41.35 20.46 -38.54
C ILE A 223 42.05 20.63 -39.88
N GLU A 224 41.34 20.30 -40.97
CA GLU A 224 41.88 20.33 -42.33
C GLU A 224 41.07 21.23 -43.24
N TRP A 225 41.78 21.87 -44.17
CA TRP A 225 41.21 22.74 -45.18
C TRP A 225 41.01 21.94 -46.47
N THR A 226 39.80 21.98 -47.01
CA THR A 226 39.46 21.36 -48.30
C THR A 226 38.81 22.39 -49.21
N GLU A 227 38.78 22.12 -50.51
CA GLU A 227 38.04 22.93 -51.49
C GLU A 227 36.55 23.06 -51.12
N ASN A 228 36.00 22.04 -50.45
CA ASN A 228 34.60 21.97 -50.03
C ASN A 228 34.34 22.51 -48.61
N GLY A 229 35.33 23.15 -47.97
CA GLY A 229 35.20 23.73 -46.64
C GLY A 229 36.20 23.21 -45.62
N VAL A 230 35.80 23.13 -44.35
CA VAL A 230 36.67 22.73 -43.24
C VAL A 230 36.24 21.38 -42.69
N LEU A 231 37.20 20.48 -42.58
CA LEU A 231 37.04 19.20 -41.92
C LEU A 231 37.49 19.33 -40.47
N PHE A 232 36.65 18.85 -39.54
CA PHE A 232 37.00 18.63 -38.15
C PHE A 232 36.91 17.13 -37.89
N CYS A 233 38.03 16.49 -37.54
CA CYS A 233 38.15 15.04 -37.40
C CYS A 233 37.61 14.27 -38.62
N ASN A 234 38.00 14.69 -39.83
CA ASN A 234 37.54 14.16 -41.13
C ASN A 234 36.05 14.39 -41.45
N LEU A 235 35.33 15.19 -40.67
CA LEU A 235 33.91 15.51 -40.89
C LEU A 235 33.72 16.97 -41.33
N ASN A 236 32.96 17.20 -42.39
CA ASN A 236 32.64 18.55 -42.86
C ASN A 236 31.36 19.05 -42.19
N ILE A 237 31.48 19.84 -41.12
CA ILE A 237 30.34 20.28 -40.30
C ILE A 237 29.25 20.97 -41.14
N ALA A 238 29.63 21.89 -42.02
CA ALA A 238 28.67 22.67 -42.80
C ALA A 238 27.95 21.80 -43.84
N LEU A 239 28.70 20.97 -44.56
CA LEU A 239 28.16 20.09 -45.60
C LEU A 239 27.34 18.93 -44.99
N ASP A 240 27.76 18.37 -43.86
CA ASP A 240 27.01 17.32 -43.16
C ASP A 240 25.69 17.86 -42.60
N TYR A 241 25.66 19.10 -42.12
CA TYR A 241 24.41 19.75 -41.72
C TYR A 241 23.46 19.96 -42.92
N GLN A 242 23.97 20.44 -44.06
CA GLN A 242 23.19 20.58 -45.30
C GLN A 242 22.64 19.23 -45.79
N LYS A 243 23.44 18.16 -45.68
CA LYS A 243 23.06 16.78 -46.01
C LYS A 243 22.23 16.09 -44.92
N LYS A 244 21.80 16.82 -43.89
CA LYS A 244 20.99 16.31 -42.76
C LYS A 244 21.65 15.16 -41.98
N LYS A 245 22.98 15.02 -42.05
CA LYS A 245 23.79 14.09 -41.25
C LYS A 245 24.04 14.67 -39.86
N TYR A 246 22.96 14.88 -39.12
CA TYR A 246 22.99 15.61 -37.84
C TYR A 246 23.78 14.89 -36.74
N GLU A 247 23.97 13.58 -36.84
CA GLU A 247 24.82 12.79 -35.94
C GLU A 247 26.29 13.21 -36.01
N ASN A 248 26.81 13.38 -37.23
CA ASN A 248 28.18 13.86 -37.45
C ASN A 248 28.37 15.27 -36.87
N VAL A 249 27.41 16.15 -37.13
CA VAL A 249 27.43 17.53 -36.64
C VAL A 249 27.39 17.55 -35.11
N ALA A 250 26.50 16.78 -34.49
CA ALA A 250 26.40 16.61 -33.06
C ALA A 250 27.72 16.11 -32.44
N LEU A 251 28.34 15.10 -33.06
CA LEU A 251 29.63 14.56 -32.63
C LEU A 251 30.73 15.62 -32.68
N CYS A 252 30.85 16.38 -33.77
CA CYS A 252 31.83 17.45 -33.91
C CYS A 252 31.70 18.50 -32.80
N PHE A 253 30.49 18.99 -32.53
CA PHE A 253 30.29 20.00 -31.49
C PHE A 253 30.52 19.48 -30.07
N LYS A 254 30.22 18.20 -29.80
CA LYS A 254 30.59 17.55 -28.53
C LYS A 254 32.11 17.47 -28.36
N LEU A 255 32.83 17.14 -29.43
CA LEU A 255 34.30 17.12 -29.41
C LEU A 255 34.89 18.52 -29.20
N ILE A 256 34.29 19.56 -29.81
CA ILE A 256 34.66 20.96 -29.58
C ILE A 256 34.42 21.36 -28.11
N ILE A 257 33.30 20.97 -27.50
CA ILE A 257 33.07 21.19 -26.06
C ILE A 257 34.17 20.52 -25.23
N LYS A 258 34.52 19.27 -25.55
CA LYS A 258 35.59 18.54 -24.84
C LYS A 258 36.93 19.27 -24.97
N GLN A 259 37.24 19.84 -26.13
CA GLN A 259 38.43 20.66 -26.34
C GLN A 259 38.38 21.93 -25.47
N CYS A 260 37.24 22.61 -25.36
CA CYS A 260 37.10 23.80 -24.49
C CYS A 260 37.27 23.45 -23.01
N ILE A 261 36.69 22.33 -22.54
CA ILE A 261 36.87 21.85 -21.16
C ILE A 261 38.35 21.63 -20.85
N PHE A 262 39.07 20.99 -21.78
CA PHE A 262 40.49 20.73 -21.59
C PHE A 262 41.31 22.03 -21.56
N LEU A 263 40.99 23.01 -22.41
CA LEU A 263 41.64 24.33 -22.36
C LEU A 263 41.42 25.02 -21.00
N CYS A 264 40.20 24.96 -20.44
CA CYS A 264 39.95 25.47 -19.08
C CYS A 264 40.82 24.78 -18.03
N GLN A 265 40.99 23.46 -18.13
CA GLN A 265 41.81 22.66 -17.21
C GLN A 265 43.29 23.04 -17.31
N MET A 266 43.84 23.19 -18.52
CA MET A 266 45.23 23.58 -18.74
C MET A 266 45.51 25.00 -18.22
N LEU A 267 44.57 25.93 -18.46
CA LEU A 267 44.65 27.31 -17.97
C LEU A 267 44.33 27.45 -16.47
N ARG A 268 43.87 26.36 -15.82
CA ARG A 268 43.39 26.32 -14.43
C ARG A 268 42.42 27.46 -14.11
N THR A 269 41.48 27.69 -15.02
CA THR A 269 40.55 28.82 -14.96
C THR A 269 39.10 28.36 -14.97
N SER A 270 38.22 29.17 -14.41
CA SER A 270 36.77 28.98 -14.44
C SER A 270 36.12 30.04 -15.33
N LEU A 271 35.15 29.62 -16.14
CA LEU A 271 34.32 30.51 -16.94
C LEU A 271 33.26 31.18 -16.06
N LYS A 272 33.07 32.48 -16.20
CA LYS A 272 32.12 33.33 -15.45
C LYS A 272 30.82 33.53 -16.21
N GLN A 273 30.84 33.57 -17.55
CA GLN A 273 29.64 33.84 -18.35
C GLN A 273 28.86 32.57 -18.65
N CYS A 274 29.55 31.51 -19.09
CA CYS A 274 28.93 30.24 -19.44
C CYS A 274 29.74 29.07 -18.86
N SER A 275 29.18 28.34 -17.89
CA SER A 275 29.87 27.18 -17.32
C SER A 275 29.78 25.98 -18.26
N LEU A 276 30.89 25.26 -18.40
CA LEU A 276 30.92 23.96 -19.08
C LEU A 276 30.61 22.85 -18.07
N VAL A 277 29.45 22.20 -18.24
CA VAL A 277 29.04 21.07 -17.40
C VAL A 277 29.59 19.79 -17.99
N ASN A 278 30.58 19.22 -17.32
CA ASN A 278 30.95 17.82 -17.49
C ASN A 278 30.16 16.99 -16.47
N VAL A 279 30.02 15.67 -16.68
CA VAL A 279 29.21 14.74 -15.86
C VAL A 279 29.52 14.83 -14.34
N TYR A 280 30.65 15.45 -13.95
CA TYR A 280 31.12 15.62 -12.58
C TYR A 280 31.35 17.07 -12.12
N CYS A 281 30.95 18.09 -12.89
CA CYS A 281 31.17 19.49 -12.52
C CYS A 281 29.90 20.13 -11.97
N GLN A 282 29.97 20.60 -10.72
CA GLN A 282 28.90 21.33 -10.03
C GLN A 282 28.38 22.49 -10.89
N VAL A 283 27.06 22.69 -10.82
CA VAL A 283 26.36 23.83 -11.44
C VAL A 283 26.98 25.12 -10.88
N GLY A 284 27.85 25.76 -11.66
CA GLY A 284 28.41 27.06 -11.30
C GLY A 284 27.33 28.13 -11.25
N LEU A 285 27.55 29.19 -10.48
CA LEU A 285 26.73 30.41 -10.43
C LEU A 285 26.85 31.26 -11.71
N THR A 286 26.91 30.63 -12.89
CA THR A 286 27.04 31.31 -14.18
C THR A 286 25.66 31.60 -14.78
N LYS A 287 25.58 32.64 -15.62
CA LYS A 287 24.33 33.04 -16.28
C LYS A 287 23.77 31.97 -17.22
N GLU A 288 24.67 31.21 -17.83
CA GLU A 288 24.32 30.13 -18.76
C GLU A 288 25.14 28.87 -18.47
N THR A 289 24.62 27.71 -18.87
CA THR A 289 25.28 26.41 -18.80
C THR A 289 25.32 25.78 -20.18
N LEU A 290 26.47 25.21 -20.55
CA LEU A 290 26.66 24.45 -21.77
C LEU A 290 27.12 23.03 -21.44
N SER A 291 26.42 22.05 -22.00
CA SER A 291 26.65 20.62 -21.78
C SER A 291 26.69 19.84 -23.09
N TYR A 292 27.10 18.57 -23.04
CA TYR A 292 27.06 17.69 -24.21
C TYR A 292 25.65 17.43 -24.74
N THR A 293 24.61 17.59 -23.91
CA THR A 293 23.20 17.35 -24.32
C THR A 293 22.65 18.48 -25.17
N ASP A 294 23.20 19.70 -25.04
CA ASP A 294 22.88 20.86 -25.88
C ASP A 294 23.20 20.61 -27.38
N PHE A 295 24.06 19.64 -27.68
CA PHE A 295 24.35 19.16 -29.04
C PHE A 295 23.91 17.70 -29.27
N SER A 296 22.76 17.30 -28.71
CA SER A 296 22.10 16.06 -29.11
C SER A 296 21.60 16.14 -30.56
N VAL A 297 21.40 15.00 -31.23
CA VAL A 297 20.83 14.93 -32.59
C VAL A 297 19.49 15.68 -32.66
N ARG A 298 18.66 15.59 -31.62
CA ARG A 298 17.40 16.33 -31.50
C ARG A 298 17.61 17.84 -31.49
N CYS A 299 18.61 18.31 -30.73
CA CYS A 299 18.94 19.74 -30.67
C CYS A 299 19.45 20.24 -32.02
N VAL A 300 20.36 19.51 -32.68
CA VAL A 300 20.91 19.90 -33.99
C VAL A 300 19.82 19.93 -35.08
N LYS A 301 18.87 18.99 -35.05
CA LYS A 301 17.70 19.00 -35.96
C LYS A 301 16.81 20.24 -35.79
N SER A 302 16.73 20.79 -34.59
CA SER A 302 15.93 21.97 -34.30
C SER A 302 16.77 23.23 -34.44
N GLN A 303 16.54 23.98 -35.52
CA GLN A 303 17.26 25.23 -35.80
C GLN A 303 17.33 26.19 -34.61
N LYS A 304 16.20 26.38 -33.89
CA LYS A 304 16.14 27.26 -32.72
C LYS A 304 17.04 26.77 -31.57
N LEU A 305 16.96 25.48 -31.24
CA LEU A 305 17.76 24.89 -30.16
C LEU A 305 19.23 24.87 -30.55
N PHE A 306 19.55 24.49 -31.79
CA PHE A 306 20.92 24.45 -32.28
C PHE A 306 21.58 25.83 -32.26
N ASN A 307 20.89 26.87 -32.75
CA ASN A 307 21.39 28.25 -32.69
C ASN A 307 21.62 28.70 -31.23
N ASN A 308 20.76 28.30 -30.30
CA ASN A 308 20.97 28.59 -28.89
C ASN A 308 22.24 27.91 -28.34
N SER A 309 22.46 26.63 -28.68
CA SER A 309 23.67 25.89 -28.29
C SER A 309 24.94 26.47 -28.89
N LEU A 310 24.90 26.88 -30.17
CA LEU A 310 26.00 27.56 -30.84
C LEU A 310 26.33 28.90 -30.17
N ARG A 311 25.31 29.63 -29.69
CA ARG A 311 25.49 30.90 -28.99
C ARG A 311 26.24 30.70 -27.68
N LYS A 312 25.78 29.77 -26.85
CA LYS A 312 26.47 29.39 -25.61
C LYS A 312 27.93 28.99 -25.88
N LEU A 313 28.17 28.18 -26.91
CA LEU A 313 29.52 27.76 -27.28
C LEU A 313 30.39 28.93 -27.76
N SER A 314 29.82 29.87 -28.51
CA SER A 314 30.51 31.11 -28.90
C SER A 314 30.92 31.93 -27.68
N THR A 315 30.04 32.07 -26.68
CA THR A 315 30.33 32.75 -25.41
C THR A 315 31.49 32.10 -24.67
N VAL A 316 31.52 30.76 -24.62
CA VAL A 316 32.63 30.00 -24.01
C VAL A 316 33.95 30.31 -24.69
N VAL A 317 34.00 30.29 -26.03
CA VAL A 317 35.26 30.53 -26.77
C VAL A 317 35.69 31.99 -26.67
N GLU A 318 34.75 32.93 -26.73
CA GLU A 318 35.00 34.36 -26.51
C GLU A 318 35.63 34.58 -25.12
N GLU A 319 35.04 34.00 -24.08
CA GLU A 319 35.55 34.10 -22.72
C GLU A 319 36.94 33.48 -22.57
N LEU A 320 37.19 32.32 -23.17
CA LEU A 320 38.53 31.71 -23.20
C LEU A 320 39.56 32.59 -23.90
N VAL A 321 39.22 33.21 -25.02
CA VAL A 321 40.09 34.16 -25.72
C VAL A 321 40.44 35.34 -24.81
N VAL A 322 39.45 35.93 -24.13
CA VAL A 322 39.67 37.04 -23.19
C VAL A 322 40.57 36.61 -22.03
N ILE A 323 40.36 35.42 -21.45
CA ILE A 323 41.20 34.90 -20.38
C ILE A 323 42.65 34.76 -20.84
N VAL A 324 42.88 34.14 -22.01
CA VAL A 324 44.24 33.95 -22.54
C VAL A 324 44.90 35.28 -22.85
N MET A 325 44.18 36.25 -23.45
CA MET A 325 44.71 37.60 -23.67
C MET A 325 45.08 38.31 -22.36
N THR A 326 44.30 38.09 -21.30
CA THR A 326 44.54 38.71 -19.99
C THR A 326 45.73 38.08 -19.26
N GLN A 327 45.84 36.75 -19.30
CA GLN A 327 46.94 36.02 -18.67
C GLN A 327 48.24 36.14 -19.47
N PHE A 328 48.15 36.23 -20.79
CA PHE A 328 49.28 36.26 -21.72
C PHE A 328 49.13 37.42 -22.71
N PRO A 329 49.62 38.64 -22.36
CA PRO A 329 49.48 39.83 -23.21
C PRO A 329 50.12 39.72 -24.61
N VAL A 330 51.02 38.75 -24.80
CA VAL A 330 51.64 38.44 -26.10
C VAL A 330 50.66 37.74 -27.05
N TYR A 331 49.62 37.10 -26.52
CA TYR A 331 48.60 36.44 -27.33
C TYR A 331 47.79 37.45 -28.13
N LYS A 332 47.72 37.25 -29.44
CA LYS A 332 46.84 37.98 -30.34
C LYS A 332 45.90 36.98 -31.00
N PRO A 333 44.57 37.09 -30.82
CA PRO A 333 43.64 36.16 -31.45
C PRO A 333 43.70 36.29 -32.97
N LEU A 334 43.71 35.15 -33.67
CA LEU A 334 43.75 35.12 -35.13
C LEU A 334 42.50 35.75 -35.76
N TYR A 335 41.33 35.51 -35.15
CA TYR A 335 40.05 36.08 -35.56
C TYR A 335 39.30 36.58 -34.34
N LYS A 336 38.55 37.67 -34.52
CA LYS A 336 37.68 38.21 -33.48
C LYS A 336 36.45 37.31 -33.31
N VAL A 337 36.23 36.80 -32.11
CA VAL A 337 35.03 36.05 -31.71
C VAL A 337 34.30 36.93 -30.69
N GLU A 338 33.14 37.45 -31.06
CA GLU A 338 32.35 38.31 -30.17
C GLU A 338 30.87 38.23 -30.52
N ASN A 339 29.98 38.27 -29.52
CA ASN A 339 28.53 38.47 -29.72
C ASN A 339 27.91 37.54 -30.79
N PHE A 340 28.28 36.25 -30.77
CA PHE A 340 27.78 35.25 -31.72
C PHE A 340 28.24 35.45 -33.19
N LEU A 341 29.27 36.28 -33.39
CA LEU A 341 29.95 36.51 -34.65
C LEU A 341 31.40 36.03 -34.58
N VAL A 342 31.92 35.56 -35.71
CA VAL A 342 33.33 35.23 -35.89
C VAL A 342 33.84 35.91 -37.14
N ASN A 343 34.79 36.83 -36.96
CA ASN A 343 35.33 37.66 -38.03
C ASN A 343 34.23 38.36 -38.86
N GLY A 344 33.18 38.85 -38.17
CA GLY A 344 32.02 39.50 -38.79
C GLY A 344 30.96 38.54 -39.36
N TYR A 345 31.19 37.22 -39.37
CA TYR A 345 30.23 36.24 -39.86
C TYR A 345 29.42 35.63 -38.70
N SER A 346 28.10 35.55 -38.86
CA SER A 346 27.22 34.91 -37.86
C SER A 346 27.39 33.40 -37.84
N ILE A 347 27.60 32.84 -36.65
CA ILE A 347 27.69 31.38 -36.47
C ILE A 347 26.30 30.71 -36.39
N GLN A 348 25.21 31.46 -36.58
CA GLN A 348 23.88 30.90 -36.76
C GLN A 348 23.82 30.00 -37.99
N CYS A 349 23.24 28.81 -37.85
CA CYS A 349 23.17 27.83 -38.93
C CYS A 349 22.32 28.26 -40.12
N THR A 350 21.51 29.31 -39.97
CA THR A 350 20.73 29.95 -41.05
C THR A 350 21.42 31.12 -41.71
N SER A 351 22.60 31.51 -41.24
CA SER A 351 23.35 32.55 -41.93
C SER A 351 23.76 32.05 -43.33
N PRO A 352 23.61 32.85 -44.39
CA PRO A 352 24.05 32.47 -45.73
C PRO A 352 25.55 32.16 -45.79
N ASN A 353 26.33 32.75 -44.88
CA ASN A 353 27.78 32.57 -44.77
C ASN A 353 28.18 31.67 -43.59
N TRP A 354 27.28 30.82 -43.12
CA TRP A 354 27.53 29.97 -41.94
C TRP A 354 28.76 29.07 -42.11
N GLN A 355 29.00 28.54 -43.31
CA GLN A 355 30.20 27.75 -43.60
C GLN A 355 31.49 28.54 -43.34
N ASN A 356 31.51 29.84 -43.69
CA ASN A 356 32.64 30.73 -43.41
C ASN A 356 32.77 31.00 -41.91
N ALA A 357 31.64 31.20 -41.21
CA ALA A 357 31.64 31.37 -39.76
C ALA A 357 32.22 30.14 -39.03
N VAL A 358 31.79 28.93 -39.39
CA VAL A 358 32.33 27.67 -38.83
C VAL A 358 33.83 27.52 -39.15
N LYS A 359 34.23 27.88 -40.37
CA LYS A 359 35.63 27.91 -40.80
C LYS A 359 36.49 28.79 -39.90
N TYR A 360 36.10 30.05 -39.73
CA TYR A 360 36.85 30.98 -38.89
C TYR A 360 36.79 30.61 -37.41
N PHE A 361 35.67 30.06 -36.96
CA PHE A 361 35.50 29.58 -35.59
C PHE A 361 36.48 28.46 -35.26
N LEU A 362 36.56 27.43 -36.11
CA LEU A 362 37.50 26.32 -35.95
C LEU A 362 38.95 26.78 -36.03
N ALA A 363 39.26 27.74 -36.91
CA ALA A 363 40.60 28.32 -37.01
C ALA A 363 40.99 29.12 -35.77
N ALA A 364 40.05 29.92 -35.22
CA ALA A 364 40.26 30.66 -33.97
C ALA A 364 40.49 29.70 -32.79
N LEU A 365 39.67 28.65 -32.68
CA LEU A 365 39.80 27.63 -31.65
C LEU A 365 41.12 26.85 -31.77
N ARG A 366 41.54 26.51 -32.99
CA ARG A 366 42.84 25.89 -33.26
C ARG A 366 43.99 26.78 -32.81
N HIS A 367 43.98 28.04 -33.22
CA HIS A 367 45.02 29.00 -32.87
C HIS A 367 45.11 29.22 -31.36
N LEU A 368 43.95 29.35 -30.69
CA LEU A 368 43.87 29.44 -29.23
C LEU A 368 44.49 28.20 -28.58
N ARG A 369 44.11 27.00 -29.01
CA ARG A 369 44.68 25.74 -28.51
C ARG A 369 46.19 25.68 -28.69
N ASP A 370 46.66 25.93 -29.91
CA ASP A 370 48.07 25.81 -30.26
C ASP A 370 48.92 26.79 -29.43
N PHE A 371 48.39 27.99 -29.18
CA PHE A 371 49.03 28.94 -28.28
C PHE A 371 49.05 28.45 -26.82
N VAL A 372 47.93 27.98 -26.27
CA VAL A 372 47.87 27.48 -24.89
C VAL A 372 48.82 26.30 -24.69
N LEU A 373 48.88 25.36 -25.64
CA LEU A 373 49.81 24.23 -25.60
C LEU A 373 51.28 24.69 -25.58
N LYS A 374 51.61 25.71 -26.37
CA LYS A 374 52.97 26.28 -26.43
C LYS A 374 53.41 27.00 -25.15
N VAL A 375 52.46 27.50 -24.36
CA VAL A 375 52.76 28.30 -23.16
C VAL A 375 52.70 27.46 -21.88
N VAL A 376 51.93 26.38 -21.87
CA VAL A 376 51.83 25.45 -20.73
C VAL A 376 52.93 24.39 -20.74
N ASN A 377 53.44 24.01 -21.91
CA ASN A 377 54.64 23.16 -22.10
C ASN A 377 55.90 24.03 -22.22
#